data_AF-A0A417EU28-F1
#
_entry.id   AF-A0A417EU28-F1
#
_cell.length_a   1.000
_cell.length_b   1.000
_cell.length_c   1.000
_cell.angle_alpha   90.00
_cell.angle_beta   90.00
_cell.angle_gamma   90.00
#
_symmetry.space_group_name_H-M   'P 1'
#
loop_
_entity.id
_entity.type
_entity.pdbx_description
1 polymer ?
#
loop_
_entity_poly.entity_id
_entity_poly.type
_entity_poly.pdbx_seq_one_letter_code
_entity_poly.pdbx_strand_id
1 'polypeptide(L)'
;YTYTAQNKLKTGKIEDGQSSTYTYNALNARIKNVQVRDNKNAGHANSDLKDGSHGTDYLDFLMDGRFFWQRTWETEVGTTFQSNFETVTKNYVVDYLSTANRDILITEDGSFTQRYVYDENSTRISAEYGYAAGTKRGEGGENLQSDFAANDVRKVWYRTSHLGSTLFAVDENGKVISHTIYDPWGNPLTETYTDTNFSGIDNANNFTGYTWDEVLDLYFAQNRFYDPADHRFTQEDPAKAGDNWYTYCGNSITNRVDPYGLEEIQIRKFVESRKGTISWDSKRNNLVVQIDGKYSYLWCNPAYMWNSGGHFYTTDAYLYQALGLDRPTIWVDPLPNTLFKKDTKNGVWYAEVNALQRDAGYNNLYDIAFNVCNYTRFEAFFTAPTKSGVIKEWRIEGWKGNYLNMGIGGEIGLYYRSPNAVDTTLSVDYSSIYNDNNVRYFKSLLCDRLNHYSAVADTDMMLMQFDLYKGSYNPRNLLFIRPATTHWWITGFRPSTEIVNCLDLTMVGSITFPSRDVAKAFMRTVKPKPSSRNSKLSNKMTTQLTNTKVSFTWGGYNK
;
A
#
# COMPACT_ATOMS: atom_id res chain seq x y z
N TYR A 1 -4.56 -10.07 -24.85
CA TYR A 1 -5.06 -9.42 -23.62
C TYR A 1 -5.87 -8.17 -23.94
N THR A 2 -6.85 -7.81 -23.10
CA THR A 2 -7.58 -6.52 -23.15
C THR A 2 -7.47 -5.80 -21.80
N TYR A 3 -7.57 -4.47 -21.81
CA TYR A 3 -7.30 -3.64 -20.63
C TYR A 3 -8.43 -2.66 -20.33
N THR A 4 -8.53 -2.23 -19.07
CA THR A 4 -9.37 -1.10 -18.66
C THR A 4 -8.70 0.23 -19.02
N ALA A 5 -9.44 1.33 -18.92
CA ALA A 5 -8.89 2.68 -19.11
C ALA A 5 -7.77 3.03 -18.12
N GLN A 6 -7.72 2.36 -16.96
CA GLN A 6 -6.71 2.51 -15.92
C GLN A 6 -5.53 1.54 -16.10
N ASN A 7 -5.38 0.94 -17.29
CA ASN A 7 -4.31 -0.01 -17.62
C ASN A 7 -4.32 -1.29 -16.75
N LYS A 8 -5.51 -1.75 -16.31
CA LYS A 8 -5.67 -3.04 -15.62
C LYS A 8 -6.05 -4.13 -16.60
N LEU A 9 -5.52 -5.34 -16.46
CA LEU A 9 -5.93 -6.48 -17.27
C LEU A 9 -7.43 -6.75 -17.09
N LYS A 10 -8.21 -6.58 -18.15
CA LYS A 10 -9.65 -6.84 -18.13
C LYS A 10 -9.95 -8.29 -18.51
N THR A 11 -9.39 -8.75 -19.63
CA THR A 11 -9.57 -10.14 -20.09
C THR A 11 -8.30 -10.65 -20.77
N GLY A 12 -7.83 -11.82 -20.36
CA GLY A 12 -6.88 -12.65 -21.10
C GLY A 12 -7.57 -13.85 -21.72
N LYS A 13 -7.09 -14.29 -22.88
CA LYS A 13 -7.56 -15.48 -23.61
C LYS A 13 -6.35 -16.22 -24.14
N ILE A 14 -6.38 -17.54 -24.07
CA ILE A 14 -5.39 -18.42 -24.69
C ILE A 14 -6.00 -19.14 -25.91
N GLU A 15 -5.15 -19.72 -26.77
CA GLU A 15 -5.55 -20.22 -28.10
C GLU A 15 -6.53 -21.40 -28.06
N ASP A 16 -6.50 -22.19 -26.99
CA ASP A 16 -7.37 -23.35 -26.79
C ASP A 16 -8.81 -22.98 -26.39
N GLY A 17 -9.09 -21.69 -26.16
CA GLY A 17 -10.40 -21.18 -25.80
C GLY A 17 -10.57 -20.83 -24.31
N GLN A 18 -9.60 -21.11 -23.45
CA GLN A 18 -9.67 -20.69 -22.05
C GLN A 18 -9.47 -19.18 -21.90
N SER A 19 -10.02 -18.61 -20.83
CA SER A 19 -9.93 -17.17 -20.57
C SER A 19 -10.09 -16.80 -19.10
N SER A 20 -9.48 -15.69 -18.70
CA SER A 20 -9.67 -15.06 -17.38
C SER A 20 -10.13 -13.63 -17.56
N THR A 21 -11.26 -13.28 -16.94
CA THR A 21 -11.85 -11.93 -16.96
C THR A 21 -11.93 -11.35 -15.56
N TYR A 22 -11.40 -10.14 -15.36
CA TYR A 22 -11.31 -9.51 -14.04
C TYR A 22 -12.28 -8.33 -13.93
N THR A 23 -12.87 -8.18 -12.74
CA THR A 23 -13.63 -6.99 -12.35
C THR A 23 -12.93 -6.31 -11.18
N TYR A 24 -12.80 -5.00 -11.30
CA TYR A 24 -12.20 -4.15 -10.29
C TYR A 24 -13.26 -3.23 -9.70
N ASN A 25 -13.11 -2.89 -8.43
CA ASN A 25 -13.96 -1.88 -7.78
C ASN A 25 -13.44 -0.45 -8.06
N ALA A 26 -14.12 0.54 -7.49
CA ALA A 26 -13.76 1.95 -7.62
C ALA A 26 -12.37 2.31 -7.05
N LEU A 27 -11.81 1.48 -6.16
CA LEU A 27 -10.46 1.63 -5.60
C LEU A 27 -9.40 0.89 -6.42
N ASN A 28 -9.76 0.37 -7.61
CA ASN A 28 -8.92 -0.44 -8.47
C ASN A 28 -8.44 -1.77 -7.86
N ALA A 29 -9.08 -2.24 -6.79
CA ALA A 29 -8.82 -3.56 -6.23
C ALA A 29 -9.61 -4.63 -7.01
N ARG A 30 -9.00 -5.79 -7.25
CA ARG A 30 -9.69 -6.92 -7.90
C ARG A 30 -10.74 -7.46 -6.95
N ILE A 31 -11.99 -7.49 -7.38
CA ILE A 31 -13.11 -8.01 -6.59
C ILE A 31 -13.77 -9.24 -7.22
N LYS A 32 -13.49 -9.51 -8.50
CA LYS A 32 -14.03 -10.67 -9.20
C LYS A 32 -13.08 -11.16 -10.28
N ASN A 33 -13.07 -12.46 -10.50
CA ASN A 33 -12.44 -13.13 -11.63
C ASN A 33 -13.40 -14.20 -12.16
N VAL A 34 -13.62 -14.20 -13.47
CA VAL A 34 -14.43 -15.21 -14.17
C VAL A 34 -13.49 -15.94 -15.11
N GLN A 35 -13.32 -17.24 -14.88
CA GLN A 35 -12.45 -18.10 -15.66
C GLN A 35 -13.31 -19.04 -16.51
N VAL A 36 -13.00 -19.15 -17.79
CA VAL A 36 -13.37 -20.31 -18.61
C VAL A 36 -12.11 -21.15 -18.67
N ARG A 37 -12.14 -22.34 -18.08
CA ARG A 37 -10.94 -23.18 -17.93
C ARG A 37 -11.28 -24.64 -18.15
N ASP A 38 -10.28 -25.49 -18.29
CA ASP A 38 -10.49 -26.94 -18.34
C ASP A 38 -11.28 -27.41 -17.13
N ASN A 39 -12.29 -28.24 -17.39
CA ASN A 39 -13.17 -28.76 -16.35
C ASN A 39 -12.40 -29.75 -15.48
N LYS A 40 -12.02 -29.32 -14.27
CA LYS A 40 -11.26 -30.13 -13.33
C LYS A 40 -12.04 -31.32 -12.76
N ASN A 41 -13.35 -31.36 -12.95
CA ASN A 41 -14.19 -32.50 -12.60
C ASN A 41 -14.28 -33.53 -13.74
N ALA A 42 -13.71 -33.26 -14.91
CA ALA A 42 -13.75 -34.17 -16.05
C ALA A 42 -12.93 -35.44 -15.75
N GLY A 43 -13.61 -36.58 -15.63
CA GLY A 43 -12.98 -37.89 -15.41
C GLY A 43 -12.84 -38.34 -13.95
N HIS A 44 -13.22 -37.52 -12.97
CA HIS A 44 -13.30 -37.94 -11.57
C HIS A 44 -14.69 -38.53 -11.26
N ALA A 45 -14.74 -39.81 -10.92
CA ALA A 45 -15.97 -40.49 -10.48
C ALA A 45 -16.05 -40.47 -8.94
N ASN A 46 -17.23 -40.20 -8.39
CA ASN A 46 -17.49 -40.39 -6.98
C ASN A 46 -17.37 -41.89 -6.64
N SER A 47 -16.46 -42.26 -5.74
CA SER A 47 -16.23 -43.65 -5.32
C SER A 47 -17.43 -44.28 -4.60
N ASP A 48 -18.41 -43.46 -4.19
CA ASP A 48 -19.63 -43.90 -3.53
C ASP A 48 -20.78 -44.22 -4.51
N LEU A 49 -20.60 -44.00 -5.81
CA LEU A 49 -21.52 -44.50 -6.85
C LEU A 49 -21.26 -45.98 -7.11
N LYS A 50 -21.69 -46.82 -6.17
CA LYS A 50 -21.82 -48.27 -6.40
C LYS A 50 -23.09 -48.53 -7.23
N ASP A 51 -22.88 -49.20 -8.35
CA ASP A 51 -23.85 -49.78 -9.27
C ASP A 51 -24.61 -48.81 -10.18
N GLY A 52 -24.06 -48.55 -11.38
CA GLY A 52 -24.88 -48.11 -12.52
C GLY A 52 -24.20 -47.28 -13.63
N SER A 53 -23.01 -46.72 -13.41
CA SER A 53 -22.41 -45.80 -14.38
C SER A 53 -21.79 -46.53 -15.59
N HIS A 54 -22.47 -46.51 -16.74
CA HIS A 54 -21.92 -46.93 -18.02
C HIS A 54 -21.87 -45.74 -18.99
N GLY A 55 -20.72 -45.54 -19.65
CA GLY A 55 -20.59 -44.58 -20.73
C GLY A 55 -21.15 -45.18 -22.02
N THR A 56 -22.17 -44.55 -22.59
CA THR A 56 -22.66 -44.89 -23.93
C THR A 56 -22.32 -43.77 -24.89
N ASP A 57 -21.44 -44.06 -25.84
CA ASP A 57 -21.21 -43.21 -27.00
C ASP A 57 -22.44 -43.30 -27.90
N TYR A 58 -23.27 -42.27 -27.90
CA TYR A 58 -24.42 -42.23 -28.79
C TYR A 58 -23.93 -41.79 -30.17
N LEU A 59 -23.71 -42.80 -31.02
CA LEU A 59 -23.70 -42.77 -32.49
C LEU A 59 -22.30 -42.80 -33.15
N ASP A 60 -21.80 -44.02 -33.36
CA ASP A 60 -20.66 -44.39 -34.22
C ASP A 60 -20.72 -43.82 -35.67
N PHE A 61 -21.85 -43.23 -36.10
CA PHE A 61 -22.02 -42.72 -37.47
C PHE A 61 -21.67 -41.23 -37.64
N LEU A 62 -21.50 -40.46 -36.56
CA LEU A 62 -21.18 -39.03 -36.61
C LEU A 62 -19.66 -38.77 -36.61
N MET A 63 -18.93 -39.47 -37.48
CA MET A 63 -17.57 -39.09 -37.92
C MET A 63 -17.59 -37.81 -38.80
N ASP A 64 -18.53 -36.89 -38.56
CA ASP A 64 -18.57 -35.57 -39.17
C ASP A 64 -17.71 -34.62 -38.34
N GLY A 65 -16.42 -34.57 -38.65
CA GLY A 65 -15.58 -33.36 -38.69
C GLY A 65 -15.50 -32.43 -37.48
N ARG A 66 -16.12 -32.73 -36.34
CA ARG A 66 -16.13 -31.88 -35.15
C ARG A 66 -14.85 -32.07 -34.34
N PHE A 67 -14.18 -30.97 -34.03
CA PHE A 67 -12.88 -30.92 -33.35
C PHE A 67 -12.90 -31.28 -31.84
N PHE A 68 -14.05 -31.68 -31.26
CA PHE A 68 -14.21 -31.86 -29.81
C PHE A 68 -15.04 -33.08 -29.42
N TRP A 69 -14.66 -33.72 -28.30
CA TRP A 69 -15.32 -34.88 -27.69
C TRP A 69 -16.45 -34.44 -26.75
N GLN A 70 -17.57 -35.18 -26.71
CA GLN A 70 -18.67 -35.00 -25.76
C GLN A 70 -18.93 -36.32 -25.02
N ARG A 71 -19.08 -36.29 -23.70
CA ARG A 71 -19.58 -37.42 -22.90
C ARG A 71 -20.99 -37.11 -22.41
N THR A 72 -21.92 -38.01 -22.66
CA THR A 72 -23.31 -37.90 -22.18
C THR A 72 -23.57 -39.05 -21.20
N TRP A 73 -24.03 -38.73 -20.00
CA TRP A 73 -24.48 -39.72 -19.02
C TRP A 73 -26.01 -39.79 -19.06
N GLU A 74 -26.59 -40.97 -19.26
CA GLU A 74 -28.01 -41.19 -19.05
C GLU A 74 -28.23 -41.74 -17.64
N THR A 75 -28.98 -41.01 -16.82
CA THR A 75 -29.59 -41.53 -15.59
C THR A 75 -31.09 -41.28 -15.66
N GLU A 76 -31.90 -42.00 -14.88
CA GLU A 76 -33.37 -41.91 -14.85
C GLU A 76 -33.93 -40.50 -14.52
N VAL A 77 -33.08 -39.51 -14.21
CA VAL A 77 -33.46 -38.13 -13.89
C VAL A 77 -32.84 -37.05 -14.79
N GLY A 78 -32.25 -37.41 -15.92
CA GLY A 78 -31.83 -36.47 -16.96
C GLY A 78 -30.31 -36.36 -17.14
N THR A 79 -29.91 -35.94 -18.34
CA THR A 79 -28.53 -35.94 -18.82
C THR A 79 -27.69 -34.85 -18.15
N THR A 80 -26.66 -35.24 -17.38
CA THR A 80 -25.61 -34.33 -16.92
C THR A 80 -24.55 -34.18 -18.00
N PHE A 81 -24.58 -33.06 -18.71
CA PHE A 81 -23.54 -32.68 -19.67
C PHE A 81 -22.25 -32.28 -18.93
N GLN A 82 -21.17 -33.03 -19.08
CA GLN A 82 -19.82 -32.54 -18.74
C GLN A 82 -19.15 -32.00 -20.01
N SER A 83 -18.99 -30.68 -20.10
CA SER A 83 -18.15 -30.04 -21.11
C SER A 83 -16.67 -30.10 -20.73
N ASN A 84 -15.78 -30.08 -21.73
CA ASN A 84 -14.33 -30.02 -21.53
C ASN A 84 -13.89 -28.75 -20.79
N PHE A 85 -14.66 -27.67 -20.91
CA PHE A 85 -14.45 -26.43 -20.16
C PHE A 85 -15.54 -26.23 -19.09
N GLU A 86 -15.17 -25.60 -17.99
CA GLU A 86 -16.06 -25.07 -16.97
C GLU A 86 -15.97 -23.54 -16.90
N THR A 87 -17.02 -22.89 -16.40
CA THR A 87 -16.98 -21.46 -16.06
C THR A 87 -16.99 -21.29 -14.56
N VAL A 88 -15.91 -20.72 -14.02
CA VAL A 88 -15.69 -20.55 -12.60
C VAL A 88 -15.69 -19.07 -12.27
N THR A 89 -16.53 -18.68 -11.32
CA THR A 89 -16.62 -17.30 -10.84
C THR A 89 -16.07 -17.20 -9.42
N LYS A 90 -14.99 -16.45 -9.26
CA LYS A 90 -14.34 -16.15 -7.98
C LYS A 90 -14.64 -14.72 -7.57
N ASN A 91 -15.19 -14.53 -6.40
CA ASN A 91 -15.44 -13.24 -5.75
C ASN A 91 -14.43 -13.04 -4.62
N TYR A 92 -13.83 -11.86 -4.53
CA TYR A 92 -12.74 -11.56 -3.60
C TYR A 92 -13.17 -10.51 -2.59
N VAL A 93 -12.89 -10.78 -1.32
CA VAL A 93 -12.91 -9.78 -0.24
C VAL A 93 -11.47 -9.39 0.02
N VAL A 94 -11.18 -8.10 -0.16
CA VAL A 94 -9.85 -7.53 -0.05
C VAL A 94 -9.63 -7.03 1.37
N ASP A 95 -8.48 -7.38 1.96
CA ASP A 95 -7.97 -6.80 3.19
C ASP A 95 -7.18 -5.53 2.89
N TYR A 96 -7.85 -4.39 2.99
CA TYR A 96 -7.24 -3.06 2.83
C TYR A 96 -6.26 -2.67 3.96
N LEU A 97 -6.16 -3.48 5.01
CA LEU A 97 -5.19 -3.27 6.09
C LEU A 97 -3.90 -4.07 5.89
N SER A 98 -3.90 -5.03 4.96
CA SER A 98 -2.73 -5.82 4.61
C SER A 98 -1.77 -5.07 3.66
N THR A 99 -0.50 -5.45 3.70
CA THR A 99 0.49 -5.02 2.71
C THR A 99 0.04 -5.48 1.34
N ALA A 100 -0.20 -4.50 0.47
CA ALA A 100 -0.63 -4.71 -0.90
C ALA A 100 -2.00 -5.38 -1.04
N ASN A 101 -3.00 -4.99 -0.24
CA ASN A 101 -4.41 -5.32 -0.50
C ASN A 101 -4.63 -6.84 -0.78
N ARG A 102 -4.08 -7.69 0.08
CA ARG A 102 -4.24 -9.15 -0.02
C ARG A 102 -5.70 -9.56 0.11
N ASP A 103 -6.04 -10.70 -0.46
CA ASP A 103 -7.39 -11.25 -0.38
C ASP A 103 -7.58 -11.94 0.99
N ILE A 104 -8.60 -11.58 1.77
CA ILE A 104 -8.91 -12.26 3.05
C ILE A 104 -9.92 -13.38 2.87
N LEU A 105 -10.76 -13.30 1.84
CA LEU A 105 -11.75 -14.32 1.51
C LEU A 105 -11.91 -14.39 0.00
N ILE A 106 -11.88 -15.59 -0.54
CA ILE A 106 -12.30 -15.91 -1.90
C ILE A 106 -13.54 -16.78 -1.81
N THR A 107 -14.55 -16.48 -2.61
CA THR A 107 -15.76 -17.30 -2.77
C THR A 107 -15.88 -17.72 -4.21
N GLU A 108 -15.85 -19.03 -4.46
CA GLU A 108 -16.13 -19.60 -5.77
C GLU A 108 -17.63 -19.97 -5.84
N ASP A 109 -18.35 -19.36 -6.78
CA ASP A 109 -19.82 -19.46 -6.84
C ASP A 109 -20.30 -20.91 -7.04
N GLY A 110 -21.20 -21.37 -6.18
CA GLY A 110 -21.72 -22.75 -6.21
C GLY A 110 -20.68 -23.82 -5.85
N SER A 111 -19.55 -23.40 -5.27
CA SER A 111 -18.39 -24.24 -4.99
C SER A 111 -17.96 -24.09 -3.53
N PHE A 112 -16.80 -23.51 -3.24
CA PHE A 112 -16.27 -23.36 -1.88
C PHE A 112 -15.72 -21.95 -1.61
N THR A 113 -15.48 -21.67 -0.34
CA THR A 113 -14.83 -20.46 0.15
C THR A 113 -13.41 -20.75 0.64
N GLN A 114 -12.51 -19.80 0.48
CA GLN A 114 -11.14 -19.83 1.00
C GLN A 114 -10.93 -18.59 1.87
N ARG A 115 -10.80 -18.76 3.19
CA ARG A 115 -10.57 -17.66 4.14
C ARG A 115 -9.10 -17.65 4.57
N TYR A 116 -8.35 -16.65 4.15
CA TYR A 116 -6.94 -16.53 4.44
C TYR A 116 -6.67 -15.83 5.77
N VAL A 117 -5.56 -16.22 6.39
CA VAL A 117 -4.97 -15.57 7.57
C VAL A 117 -3.55 -15.19 7.23
N TYR A 118 -3.19 -13.94 7.54
CA TYR A 118 -1.86 -13.38 7.31
C TYR A 118 -1.18 -12.99 8.62
N ASP A 119 0.14 -12.94 8.63
CA ASP A 119 0.93 -12.38 9.74
C ASP A 119 1.01 -10.85 9.65
N GLU A 120 1.70 -10.24 10.61
CA GLU A 120 1.95 -8.78 10.65
C GLU A 120 2.70 -8.24 9.43
N ASN A 121 3.44 -9.09 8.70
CA ASN A 121 4.16 -8.74 7.48
C ASN A 121 3.34 -9.07 6.22
N SER A 122 2.06 -9.45 6.38
CA SER A 122 1.17 -9.87 5.29
C SER A 122 1.64 -11.13 4.54
N THR A 123 2.36 -12.00 5.24
CA THR A 123 2.71 -13.35 4.78
C THR A 123 1.55 -14.28 5.06
N ARG A 124 1.13 -15.08 4.07
CA ARG A 124 0.01 -16.02 4.19
C ARG A 124 0.39 -17.16 5.15
N ILE A 125 -0.31 -17.30 6.26
CA ILE A 125 -0.04 -18.32 7.29
C ILE A 125 -0.95 -19.54 7.11
N SER A 126 -2.25 -19.33 6.87
CA SER A 126 -3.22 -20.42 6.75
C SER A 126 -4.40 -20.04 5.88
N ALA A 127 -5.14 -21.04 5.40
CA ALA A 127 -6.45 -20.87 4.78
C ALA A 127 -7.47 -21.84 5.40
N GLU A 128 -8.70 -21.38 5.58
CA GLU A 128 -9.84 -22.21 5.97
C GLU A 128 -10.80 -22.34 4.80
N TYR A 129 -11.29 -23.57 4.58
CA TYR A 129 -12.15 -23.95 3.49
C TYR A 129 -13.56 -24.25 4.01
N GLY A 130 -14.57 -23.93 3.21
CA GLY A 130 -15.96 -24.16 3.56
C GLY A 130 -16.87 -24.08 2.34
N TYR A 131 -18.13 -24.45 2.49
CA TYR A 131 -19.08 -24.37 1.39
C TYR A 131 -19.44 -22.94 1.04
N ALA A 132 -19.45 -22.63 -0.27
CA ALA A 132 -20.02 -21.38 -0.75
C ALA A 132 -21.56 -21.42 -0.65
N ALA A 133 -22.18 -20.25 -0.68
CA ALA A 133 -23.64 -20.17 -0.77
C ALA A 133 -24.11 -20.72 -2.13
N GLY A 134 -25.15 -21.56 -2.11
CA GLY A 134 -25.73 -22.14 -3.32
C GLY A 134 -25.03 -23.39 -3.85
N THR A 135 -24.05 -23.94 -3.12
CA THR A 135 -23.41 -25.22 -3.46
C THR A 135 -24.43 -26.36 -3.45
N LYS A 136 -24.51 -27.11 -4.55
CA LYS A 136 -25.38 -28.28 -4.70
C LYS A 136 -24.61 -29.54 -4.30
N ARG A 137 -25.12 -30.29 -3.33
CA ARG A 137 -24.51 -31.50 -2.76
C ARG A 137 -25.36 -32.73 -3.10
N GLY A 138 -24.73 -33.85 -3.48
CA GLY A 138 -25.37 -35.16 -3.72
C GLY A 138 -25.80 -35.47 -5.18
N GLU A 139 -26.33 -36.69 -5.36
CA GLU A 139 -26.56 -37.39 -6.64
C GLU A 139 -27.33 -36.56 -7.69
N GLY A 140 -26.61 -36.11 -8.71
CA GLY A 140 -27.17 -35.46 -9.90
C GLY A 140 -26.45 -34.20 -10.39
N GLY A 141 -25.40 -33.73 -9.71
CA GLY A 141 -24.64 -32.54 -10.16
C GLY A 141 -23.51 -32.13 -9.22
N GLU A 142 -22.79 -33.09 -8.66
CA GLU A 142 -21.86 -32.92 -7.55
C GLU A 142 -20.68 -31.99 -7.88
N ASN A 143 -20.47 -30.97 -7.04
CA ASN A 143 -19.22 -30.23 -7.00
C ASN A 143 -18.29 -30.91 -5.99
N LEU A 144 -17.67 -32.02 -6.41
CA LEU A 144 -16.75 -32.82 -5.58
C LEU A 144 -15.59 -31.98 -5.03
N GLN A 145 -15.16 -30.96 -5.76
CA GLN A 145 -14.15 -30.01 -5.30
C GLN A 145 -14.58 -29.29 -4.01
N SER A 146 -15.86 -28.92 -3.90
CA SER A 146 -16.38 -28.22 -2.73
C SER A 146 -16.52 -29.12 -1.49
N ASP A 147 -16.90 -30.38 -1.68
CA ASP A 147 -16.97 -31.37 -0.60
C ASP A 147 -15.55 -31.69 -0.10
N PHE A 148 -14.62 -31.92 -1.02
CA PHE A 148 -13.23 -32.18 -0.70
C PHE A 148 -12.58 -30.96 0.00
N ALA A 149 -12.93 -29.73 -0.39
CA ALA A 149 -12.46 -28.51 0.27
C ALA A 149 -13.00 -28.38 1.69
N ALA A 150 -14.31 -28.51 1.86
CA ALA A 150 -14.99 -28.20 3.11
C ALA A 150 -14.85 -29.32 4.17
N ASN A 151 -14.78 -30.58 3.76
CA ASN A 151 -14.79 -31.72 4.68
C ASN A 151 -13.42 -32.36 4.86
N ASP A 152 -12.67 -32.58 3.78
CA ASP A 152 -11.40 -33.30 3.84
C ASP A 152 -10.21 -32.39 4.09
N VAL A 153 -10.10 -31.29 3.34
CA VAL A 153 -9.02 -30.32 3.52
C VAL A 153 -9.27 -29.45 4.75
N ARG A 154 -10.43 -28.77 4.79
CA ARG A 154 -10.94 -27.90 5.87
C ARG A 154 -10.05 -26.72 6.27
N LYS A 155 -8.77 -26.96 6.57
CA LYS A 155 -7.79 -25.95 6.93
C LYS A 155 -6.39 -26.39 6.51
N VAL A 156 -5.63 -25.43 6.02
CA VAL A 156 -4.22 -25.61 5.63
C VAL A 156 -3.32 -24.59 6.30
N TRP A 157 -2.07 -24.97 6.54
CA TRP A 157 -1.02 -24.08 7.02
C TRP A 157 0.10 -24.02 6.00
N TYR A 158 0.52 -22.80 5.65
CA TYR A 158 1.54 -22.56 4.64
C TYR A 158 2.92 -22.41 5.26
N ARG A 159 3.92 -22.89 4.54
CA ARG A 159 5.32 -22.55 4.75
C ARG A 159 5.84 -21.78 3.54
N THR A 160 6.44 -20.63 3.80
CA THR A 160 6.95 -19.73 2.77
C THR A 160 8.46 -19.73 2.71
N SER A 161 9.01 -19.32 1.57
CA SER A 161 10.42 -18.98 1.41
C SER A 161 10.77 -17.68 2.14
N HIS A 162 12.06 -17.30 2.12
CA HIS A 162 12.53 -16.02 2.66
C HIS A 162 11.94 -14.79 1.93
N LEU A 163 11.37 -14.98 0.74
CA LEU A 163 10.68 -13.94 -0.03
C LEU A 163 9.15 -13.99 0.14
N GLY A 164 8.61 -14.91 0.94
CA GLY A 164 7.17 -15.07 1.13
C GLY A 164 6.47 -15.91 0.06
N SER A 165 7.18 -16.56 -0.85
CA SER A 165 6.59 -17.51 -1.81
C SER A 165 6.18 -18.80 -1.11
N THR A 166 4.99 -19.35 -1.37
CA THR A 166 4.52 -20.58 -0.72
C THR A 166 5.25 -21.80 -1.24
N LEU A 167 6.01 -22.50 -0.38
CA LEU A 167 6.78 -23.69 -0.72
C LEU A 167 5.96 -24.97 -0.52
N PHE A 168 5.22 -25.07 0.57
CA PHE A 168 4.33 -26.20 0.84
C PHE A 168 3.21 -25.81 1.79
N ALA A 169 2.14 -26.61 1.77
CA ALA A 169 1.02 -26.53 2.69
C ALA A 169 0.82 -27.86 3.40
N VAL A 170 0.44 -27.81 4.67
CA VAL A 170 0.13 -28.99 5.49
C VAL A 170 -1.30 -28.95 5.98
N ASP A 171 -1.88 -30.13 6.23
CA ASP A 171 -3.17 -30.29 6.91
C ASP A 171 -3.04 -30.17 8.44
N GLU A 172 -4.15 -30.44 9.17
CA GLU A 172 -4.21 -30.34 10.63
C GLU A 172 -3.34 -31.38 11.36
N ASN A 173 -2.96 -32.46 10.69
CA ASN A 173 -2.07 -33.49 11.21
C ASN A 173 -0.60 -33.23 10.84
N GLY A 174 -0.32 -32.15 10.10
CA GLY A 174 1.02 -31.83 9.59
C GLY A 174 1.43 -32.65 8.38
N LYS A 175 0.50 -33.39 7.74
CA LYS A 175 0.76 -34.06 6.47
C LYS A 175 0.93 -32.99 5.39
N VAL A 176 2.00 -33.08 4.59
CA VAL A 176 2.15 -32.23 3.41
C VAL A 176 1.07 -32.61 2.40
N ILE A 177 0.19 -31.66 2.10
CA ILE A 177 -0.89 -31.86 1.14
C ILE A 177 -0.67 -31.10 -0.15
N SER A 178 0.24 -30.12 -0.19
CA SER A 178 0.64 -29.42 -1.42
C SER A 178 2.08 -28.97 -1.32
N HIS A 179 2.79 -28.95 -2.45
CA HIS A 179 4.18 -28.50 -2.53
C HIS A 179 4.46 -27.90 -3.90
N THR A 180 5.20 -26.79 -3.92
CA THR A 180 5.60 -26.08 -5.13
C THR A 180 7.08 -25.75 -5.08
N ILE A 181 7.82 -26.17 -6.11
CA ILE A 181 9.17 -25.66 -6.39
C ILE A 181 9.04 -24.57 -7.43
N TYR A 182 9.68 -23.42 -7.21
CA TYR A 182 9.78 -22.37 -8.22
C TYR A 182 11.19 -22.32 -8.78
N ASP A 183 11.31 -21.93 -10.04
CA ASP A 183 12.54 -21.37 -10.55
C ASP A 183 12.81 -19.99 -9.90
N PRO A 184 13.98 -19.37 -10.13
CA PRO A 184 14.28 -18.07 -9.56
C PRO A 184 13.26 -17.00 -9.90
N TRP A 185 12.57 -17.08 -11.04
CA TRP A 185 11.60 -16.12 -11.55
C TRP A 185 10.15 -16.41 -11.19
N GLY A 186 9.91 -17.44 -10.38
CA GLY A 186 8.58 -17.79 -9.92
C GLY A 186 7.82 -18.73 -10.84
N ASN A 187 8.44 -19.29 -11.89
CA ASN A 187 7.80 -20.37 -12.65
C ASN A 187 7.70 -21.61 -11.77
N PRO A 188 6.51 -22.18 -11.56
CA PRO A 188 6.39 -23.45 -10.86
C PRO A 188 7.04 -24.57 -11.71
N LEU A 189 8.05 -25.23 -11.15
CA LEU A 189 8.79 -26.34 -11.78
C LEU A 189 8.15 -27.71 -11.52
N THR A 190 7.20 -27.78 -10.61
CA THR A 190 6.43 -28.97 -10.29
C THR A 190 4.96 -28.69 -10.54
N GLU A 191 4.27 -29.62 -11.20
CA GLU A 191 2.81 -29.60 -11.24
C GLU A 191 2.28 -29.70 -9.80
N THR A 192 1.49 -28.71 -9.39
CA THR A 192 0.88 -28.67 -8.05
C THR A 192 -0.19 -29.74 -7.94
N TYR A 193 0.22 -30.93 -7.51
CA TYR A 193 -0.69 -31.95 -7.05
C TYR A 193 -0.94 -31.74 -5.56
N THR A 194 -2.21 -31.60 -5.19
CA THR A 194 -2.58 -31.93 -3.83
C THR A 194 -2.47 -33.45 -3.68
N ASP A 195 -1.81 -33.95 -2.63
CA ASP A 195 -1.59 -35.40 -2.36
C ASP A 195 -2.89 -36.10 -1.90
N THR A 196 -3.99 -35.73 -2.55
CA THR A 196 -5.36 -35.95 -2.15
C THR A 196 -6.22 -36.48 -3.29
N ASN A 197 -5.59 -36.94 -4.39
CA ASN A 197 -6.26 -37.44 -5.61
C ASN A 197 -7.25 -36.46 -6.27
N PHE A 198 -7.19 -35.17 -5.93
CA PHE A 198 -7.98 -34.11 -6.55
C PHE A 198 -7.04 -32.96 -6.94
N SER A 199 -7.18 -32.39 -8.13
CA SER A 199 -6.37 -31.25 -8.57
C SER A 199 -7.10 -29.92 -8.29
N GLY A 200 -6.44 -28.97 -7.62
CA GLY A 200 -6.87 -27.57 -7.65
C GLY A 200 -7.75 -27.05 -6.50
N ILE A 201 -7.72 -27.63 -5.30
CA ILE A 201 -8.39 -26.99 -4.13
C ILE A 201 -7.65 -25.75 -3.65
N ASP A 202 -6.32 -25.78 -3.71
CA ASP A 202 -5.51 -24.63 -3.40
C ASP A 202 -4.74 -24.24 -4.66
N ASN A 203 -4.94 -23.01 -5.09
CA ASN A 203 -3.96 -22.37 -5.96
C ASN A 203 -2.76 -22.00 -5.08
N ALA A 204 -2.04 -23.03 -4.64
CA ALA A 204 -0.93 -22.93 -3.71
C ALA A 204 0.23 -22.13 -4.32
N ASN A 205 0.25 -22.02 -5.65
CA ASN A 205 1.17 -21.18 -6.40
C ASN A 205 0.99 -19.73 -5.95
N ASN A 206 1.97 -19.30 -5.16
CA ASN A 206 2.05 -17.97 -4.63
C ASN A 206 3.52 -17.57 -4.63
N PHE A 207 3.82 -16.57 -5.45
CA PHE A 207 5.17 -16.05 -5.58
C PHE A 207 5.24 -14.68 -4.92
N THR A 208 6.02 -14.56 -3.84
CA THR A 208 6.21 -13.30 -3.08
C THR A 208 4.93 -12.66 -2.55
N GLY A 209 3.89 -13.47 -2.35
CA GLY A 209 2.55 -13.05 -1.93
C GLY A 209 1.56 -12.84 -3.07
N TYR A 210 1.98 -12.87 -4.34
CA TYR A 210 1.07 -12.75 -5.48
C TYR A 210 0.20 -14.00 -5.66
N THR A 211 -1.05 -13.81 -6.08
CA THR A 211 -1.94 -14.94 -6.38
C THR A 211 -1.79 -15.36 -7.84
N TRP A 212 -1.58 -16.65 -8.09
CA TRP A 212 -1.52 -17.21 -9.44
C TRP A 212 -2.88 -17.18 -10.15
N ASP A 213 -2.85 -17.01 -11.47
CA ASP A 213 -3.97 -17.26 -12.36
C ASP A 213 -3.59 -18.42 -13.29
N GLU A 214 -4.17 -19.58 -13.03
CA GLU A 214 -3.84 -20.83 -13.72
C GLU A 214 -4.32 -20.91 -15.18
N VAL A 215 -5.13 -19.96 -15.63
CA VAL A 215 -5.60 -19.93 -17.03
C VAL A 215 -4.67 -19.11 -17.91
N LEU A 216 -4.06 -18.08 -17.34
CA LEU A 216 -3.14 -17.20 -18.06
C LEU A 216 -1.67 -17.50 -17.76
N ASP A 217 -1.41 -18.33 -16.76
CA ASP A 217 -0.08 -18.56 -16.19
C ASP A 217 0.60 -17.25 -15.74
N LEU A 218 -0.18 -16.36 -15.11
CA LEU A 218 0.29 -15.07 -14.61
C LEU A 218 0.07 -14.92 -13.11
N TYR A 219 0.96 -14.19 -12.45
CA TYR A 219 0.76 -13.76 -11.07
C TYR A 219 0.06 -12.41 -11.00
N PHE A 220 -1.04 -12.33 -10.25
CA PHE A 220 -1.67 -11.06 -9.92
C PHE A 220 -0.86 -10.34 -8.82
N ALA A 221 -0.15 -9.29 -9.25
CA ALA A 221 0.70 -8.44 -8.42
C ALA A 221 0.00 -7.15 -7.99
N GLN A 222 -1.32 -7.23 -7.79
CA GLN A 222 -2.21 -6.12 -7.40
C GLN A 222 -2.34 -5.02 -8.44
N ASN A 223 -1.24 -4.31 -8.71
CA ASN A 223 -1.24 -3.25 -9.68
C ASN A 223 -1.06 -3.72 -11.11
N ARG A 224 -0.32 -4.82 -11.27
CA ARG A 224 0.06 -5.42 -12.54
C ARG A 224 -0.13 -6.93 -12.48
N PHE A 225 0.05 -7.59 -13.62
CA PHE A 225 0.23 -9.03 -13.72
C PHE A 225 1.69 -9.28 -14.07
N TYR A 226 2.33 -10.14 -13.28
CA TYR A 226 3.69 -10.59 -13.49
C TYR A 226 3.68 -11.91 -14.25
N ASP A 227 4.39 -11.94 -15.36
CA ASP A 227 4.63 -13.12 -16.19
C ASP A 227 5.98 -13.73 -15.78
N PRO A 228 5.96 -14.89 -15.10
CA PRO A 228 7.19 -15.55 -14.70
C PRO A 228 7.91 -16.19 -15.89
N ALA A 229 7.25 -16.54 -16.99
CA ALA A 229 7.90 -17.13 -18.17
C ALA A 229 8.69 -16.06 -18.96
N ASP A 230 8.11 -14.86 -19.07
CA ASP A 230 8.75 -13.71 -19.71
C ASP A 230 9.62 -12.88 -18.75
N HIS A 231 9.65 -13.22 -17.46
CA HIS A 231 10.43 -12.54 -16.40
C HIS A 231 10.06 -11.04 -16.21
N ARG A 232 8.80 -10.66 -16.45
CA ARG A 232 8.39 -9.24 -16.47
C ARG A 232 6.92 -9.06 -16.16
N PHE A 233 6.51 -7.84 -15.83
CA PHE A 233 5.11 -7.48 -15.84
C PHE A 233 4.55 -7.42 -17.26
N THR A 234 3.26 -7.71 -17.42
CA THR A 234 2.55 -7.65 -18.70
C THR A 234 1.97 -6.26 -19.00
N GLN A 235 1.95 -5.37 -18.00
CA GLN A 235 1.55 -3.96 -18.16
C GLN A 235 2.67 -3.02 -17.73
N GLU A 236 2.68 -1.85 -18.37
CA GLU A 236 3.45 -0.70 -17.88
C GLU A 236 3.08 -0.40 -16.42
N ASP A 237 4.12 -0.18 -15.61
CA ASP A 237 4.04 0.38 -14.27
C ASP A 237 3.12 1.61 -14.27
N PRO A 238 1.98 1.59 -13.55
CA PRO A 238 1.12 2.75 -13.40
C PRO A 238 1.82 3.95 -12.76
N ALA A 239 2.80 3.71 -11.88
CA ALA A 239 3.66 4.74 -11.33
C ALA A 239 4.74 5.21 -12.32
N LYS A 240 4.90 4.50 -13.45
CA LYS A 240 5.93 4.76 -14.47
C LYS A 240 7.33 4.88 -13.86
N ALA A 241 7.61 4.05 -12.87
CA ALA A 241 8.88 4.05 -12.16
C ALA A 241 9.97 3.41 -13.04
N GLY A 242 11.13 4.05 -13.11
CA GLY A 242 12.25 3.59 -13.94
C GLY A 242 12.00 3.78 -15.45
N ASP A 243 12.84 3.13 -16.26
CA ASP A 243 12.85 3.32 -17.73
C ASP A 243 12.38 2.08 -18.50
N ASN A 244 12.21 0.97 -17.79
CA ASN A 244 11.47 -0.18 -18.28
C ASN A 244 10.31 -0.44 -17.32
N TRP A 245 9.13 0.03 -17.71
CA TRP A 245 7.91 -0.08 -16.91
C TRP A 245 7.37 -1.51 -16.82
N TYR A 246 8.04 -2.49 -17.41
CA TYR A 246 7.69 -3.90 -17.32
C TYR A 246 8.63 -4.68 -16.39
N THR A 247 9.73 -4.12 -15.91
CA THR A 247 10.70 -4.90 -15.12
C THR A 247 10.18 -5.26 -13.73
N TYR A 248 10.37 -6.52 -13.32
CA TYR A 248 10.16 -6.97 -11.95
C TYR A 248 11.43 -6.80 -11.10
N CYS A 249 11.33 -6.10 -9.96
CA CYS A 249 12.42 -5.89 -8.99
C CYS A 249 13.79 -5.49 -9.58
N GLY A 250 13.82 -4.77 -10.71
CA GLY A 250 15.06 -4.42 -11.38
C GLY A 250 15.92 -5.61 -11.83
N ASN A 251 15.31 -6.78 -12.07
CA ASN A 251 15.94 -8.09 -12.33
C ASN A 251 16.74 -8.66 -11.14
N SER A 252 16.38 -8.33 -9.89
CA SER A 252 17.03 -8.85 -8.67
C SER A 252 16.07 -9.71 -7.83
N ILE A 253 15.58 -10.76 -8.47
CA ILE A 253 14.45 -11.58 -8.06
C ILE A 253 14.65 -12.40 -6.77
N THR A 254 15.88 -12.81 -6.45
CA THR A 254 16.16 -13.68 -5.29
C THR A 254 16.25 -12.95 -3.96
N ASN A 255 16.34 -11.61 -3.98
CA ASN A 255 16.60 -10.78 -2.81
C ASN A 255 15.59 -9.63 -2.64
N ARG A 256 14.63 -9.52 -3.56
CA ARG A 256 13.65 -8.43 -3.58
C ARG A 256 12.29 -9.00 -3.90
N VAL A 257 11.31 -8.36 -3.29
CA VAL A 257 9.90 -8.58 -3.57
C VAL A 257 9.34 -7.26 -4.03
N ASP A 258 8.30 -7.31 -4.85
CA ASP A 258 7.59 -6.12 -5.26
C ASP A 258 6.14 -6.19 -4.78
N PRO A 259 5.84 -6.03 -3.48
CA PRO A 259 4.55 -6.46 -2.92
C PRO A 259 3.34 -5.85 -3.62
N TYR A 260 3.48 -4.61 -4.11
CA TYR A 260 2.45 -3.84 -4.80
C TYR A 260 2.59 -3.88 -6.33
N GLY A 261 3.68 -4.43 -6.85
CA GLY A 261 4.05 -4.34 -8.25
C GLY A 261 4.49 -2.93 -8.65
N LEU A 262 5.36 -2.22 -7.89
CA LEU A 262 5.87 -0.85 -8.06
C LEU A 262 7.36 -0.52 -7.62
N GLU A 263 8.27 -1.40 -7.12
CA GLU A 263 9.41 -0.98 -6.22
C GLU A 263 10.94 -1.00 -6.69
N GLU A 264 11.71 0.01 -6.21
CA GLU A 264 13.18 0.34 -6.21
C GLU A 264 13.96 0.74 -7.50
N ILE A 265 14.86 1.77 -7.41
CA ILE A 265 15.67 2.27 -8.55
C ILE A 265 17.19 2.11 -8.35
N GLN A 266 17.84 1.51 -9.35
CA GLN A 266 19.30 1.48 -9.47
C GLN A 266 19.78 2.70 -10.28
N ILE A 267 20.53 3.61 -9.64
CA ILE A 267 20.90 4.92 -10.22
C ILE A 267 21.63 4.73 -11.55
N ARG A 268 22.60 3.81 -11.60
CA ARG A 268 23.35 3.50 -12.83
C ARG A 268 22.43 3.10 -13.99
N LYS A 269 21.52 2.15 -13.77
CA LYS A 269 20.58 1.70 -14.80
C LYS A 269 19.65 2.82 -15.26
N PHE A 270 19.18 3.65 -14.32
CA PHE A 270 18.31 4.80 -14.63
C PHE A 270 18.99 5.86 -15.51
N VAL A 271 20.29 6.07 -15.31
CA VAL A 271 21.05 7.04 -16.10
C VAL A 271 21.37 6.47 -17.48
N GLU A 272 21.80 5.21 -17.56
CA GLU A 272 22.19 4.53 -18.80
C GLU A 272 21.01 4.36 -19.77
N SER A 273 19.82 4.02 -19.27
CA SER A 273 18.57 3.93 -20.06
C SER A 273 18.16 5.26 -20.71
N ARG A 274 18.51 6.39 -20.10
CA ARG A 274 18.29 7.75 -20.62
C ARG A 274 19.46 8.26 -21.47
N LYS A 275 20.35 7.36 -21.90
CA LYS A 275 21.57 7.67 -22.65
C LYS A 275 22.47 8.68 -21.92
N GLY A 276 22.38 8.70 -20.59
CA GLY A 276 23.20 9.54 -19.73
C GLY A 276 24.52 8.87 -19.34
N THR A 277 25.37 9.59 -18.62
CA THR A 277 26.62 9.06 -18.06
C THR A 277 26.65 9.18 -16.55
N ILE A 278 27.26 8.18 -15.89
CA ILE A 278 27.50 8.20 -14.44
C ILE A 278 28.97 7.92 -14.17
N SER A 279 29.59 8.77 -13.35
CA SER A 279 30.96 8.58 -12.88
C SER A 279 31.07 8.83 -11.38
N TRP A 280 32.06 8.19 -10.75
CA TRP A 280 32.36 8.37 -9.34
C TRP A 280 33.52 9.36 -9.19
N ASP A 281 33.29 10.47 -8.48
CA ASP A 281 34.37 11.34 -8.04
C ASP A 281 34.80 10.93 -6.63
N SER A 282 35.85 10.12 -6.55
CA SER A 282 36.41 9.65 -5.28
C SER A 282 37.01 10.76 -4.42
N LYS A 283 37.41 11.89 -5.01
CA LYS A 283 37.98 13.03 -4.28
C LYS A 283 36.89 13.84 -3.59
N ARG A 284 35.72 13.96 -4.22
CA ARG A 284 34.55 14.67 -3.67
C ARG A 284 33.54 13.76 -2.98
N ASN A 285 33.74 12.44 -3.06
CA ASN A 285 32.83 11.44 -2.51
C ASN A 285 31.39 11.59 -3.02
N ASN A 286 31.22 11.83 -4.32
CA ASN A 286 29.92 12.00 -4.97
C ASN A 286 29.83 11.29 -6.32
N LEU A 287 28.60 10.95 -6.70
CA LEU A 287 28.28 10.46 -8.04
C LEU A 287 27.97 11.67 -8.93
N VAL A 288 28.65 11.73 -10.07
CA VAL A 288 28.38 12.71 -11.11
C VAL A 288 27.46 12.04 -12.13
N VAL A 289 26.25 12.57 -12.26
CA VAL A 289 25.23 12.08 -13.19
C VAL A 289 25.01 13.11 -14.28
N GLN A 290 25.09 12.70 -15.53
CA GLN A 290 24.75 13.50 -16.69
C GLN A 290 23.55 12.90 -17.40
N ILE A 291 22.47 13.68 -17.52
CA ILE A 291 21.28 13.34 -18.33
C ILE A 291 20.91 14.60 -19.11
N ASP A 292 20.57 14.48 -20.40
CA ASP A 292 20.16 15.60 -21.26
C ASP A 292 21.12 16.81 -21.25
N GLY A 293 22.43 16.54 -21.18
CA GLY A 293 23.47 17.59 -21.13
C GLY A 293 23.61 18.31 -19.78
N LYS A 294 22.78 17.99 -18.78
CA LYS A 294 22.83 18.57 -17.43
C LYS A 294 23.59 17.66 -16.46
N TYR A 295 24.54 18.24 -15.73
CA TYR A 295 25.27 17.55 -14.67
C TYR A 295 24.59 17.73 -13.31
N SER A 296 24.43 16.62 -12.58
CA SER A 296 23.94 16.57 -11.20
C SER A 296 24.97 15.87 -10.32
N TYR A 297 25.19 16.40 -9.12
CA TYR A 297 26.20 15.90 -8.18
C TYR A 297 25.51 15.30 -6.97
N LEU A 298 25.39 13.98 -6.95
CA LEU A 298 24.74 13.23 -5.89
C LEU A 298 25.76 12.86 -4.83
N TRP A 299 25.77 13.60 -3.73
CA TRP A 299 26.58 13.25 -2.56
C TRP A 299 26.08 11.94 -1.98
N CYS A 300 27.01 11.04 -1.64
CA CYS A 300 26.68 9.80 -0.97
C CYS A 300 26.07 10.10 0.40
N ASN A 301 24.74 10.10 0.47
CA ASN A 301 23.98 10.32 1.69
C ASN A 301 23.36 8.98 2.15
N PRO A 302 23.81 8.39 3.26
CA PRO A 302 23.28 7.12 3.75
C PRO A 302 21.80 7.21 4.18
N ALA A 303 21.26 8.42 4.35
CA ALA A 303 19.82 8.64 4.60
C ALA A 303 18.95 8.35 3.38
N TYR A 304 19.52 8.42 2.16
CA TYR A 304 18.77 8.36 0.91
C TYR A 304 19.33 7.37 -0.12
N MET A 305 20.57 6.90 0.08
CA MET A 305 21.27 6.02 -0.83
C MET A 305 21.94 4.89 -0.08
N TRP A 306 22.05 3.72 -0.72
CA TRP A 306 22.82 2.61 -0.19
C TRP A 306 23.60 1.89 -1.30
N ASN A 307 24.66 1.20 -0.90
CA ASN A 307 25.43 0.34 -1.79
C ASN A 307 25.09 -1.12 -1.49
N SER A 308 24.88 -1.91 -2.54
CA SER A 308 24.74 -3.36 -2.45
C SER A 308 25.39 -4.00 -3.68
N GLY A 309 26.30 -4.95 -3.47
CA GLY A 309 26.96 -5.66 -4.58
C GLY A 309 27.70 -4.76 -5.58
N GLY A 310 28.32 -3.67 -5.12
CA GLY A 310 29.06 -2.73 -5.99
C GLY A 310 28.16 -1.75 -6.76
N HIS A 311 26.85 -1.80 -6.57
CA HIS A 311 25.89 -0.89 -7.17
C HIS A 311 25.28 0.06 -6.15
N PHE A 312 24.97 1.29 -6.60
CA PHE A 312 24.27 2.28 -5.81
C PHE A 312 22.77 2.27 -6.12
N TYR A 313 21.99 2.32 -5.04
CA TYR A 313 20.53 2.28 -5.07
C TYR A 313 19.95 3.46 -4.30
N THR A 314 18.72 3.81 -4.67
CA THR A 314 17.93 4.82 -4.00
C THR A 314 16.44 4.59 -4.28
N THR A 315 15.57 5.41 -3.71
CA THR A 315 14.15 5.46 -4.03
C THR A 315 13.86 6.55 -5.08
N ASP A 316 12.71 6.45 -5.74
CA ASP A 316 12.18 7.50 -6.61
C ASP A 316 12.06 8.85 -5.88
N ALA A 317 11.74 8.83 -4.59
CA ALA A 317 11.61 10.01 -3.73
C ALA A 317 12.86 10.89 -3.76
N TYR A 318 14.04 10.27 -3.65
CA TYR A 318 15.30 11.00 -3.66
C TYR A 318 15.85 11.19 -5.07
N LEU A 319 15.76 10.17 -5.94
CA LEU A 319 16.39 10.23 -7.26
C LEU A 319 15.87 11.40 -8.10
N TYR A 320 14.56 11.53 -8.23
CA TYR A 320 13.96 12.59 -9.05
C TYR A 320 14.23 13.96 -8.47
N GLN A 321 14.11 14.11 -7.14
CA GLN A 321 14.45 15.35 -6.46
C GLN A 321 15.91 15.75 -6.71
N ALA A 322 16.84 14.82 -6.53
CA ALA A 322 18.26 15.09 -6.57
C ALA A 322 18.79 15.35 -8.01
N LEU A 323 18.09 14.83 -9.02
CA LEU A 323 18.33 15.16 -10.44
C LEU A 323 17.55 16.41 -10.90
N GLY A 324 16.62 16.88 -10.08
CA GLY A 324 15.73 18.01 -10.39
C GLY A 324 14.75 17.70 -11.52
N LEU A 325 14.28 16.46 -11.59
CA LEU A 325 13.26 15.96 -12.51
C LEU A 325 11.88 15.98 -11.84
N ASP A 326 10.82 16.06 -12.63
CA ASP A 326 9.46 15.86 -12.10
C ASP A 326 9.23 14.38 -11.77
N ARG A 327 8.79 14.12 -10.55
CA ARG A 327 8.43 12.78 -10.08
C ARG A 327 7.04 12.42 -10.61
N PRO A 328 6.90 11.34 -11.39
CA PRO A 328 5.60 10.84 -11.82
C PRO A 328 4.66 10.66 -10.62
N THR A 329 3.53 11.37 -10.62
CA THR A 329 2.58 11.41 -9.51
C THR A 329 1.16 11.46 -10.06
N ILE A 330 0.29 10.57 -9.59
CA ILE A 330 -1.15 10.61 -9.88
C ILE A 330 -1.78 11.58 -8.88
N TRP A 331 -2.23 12.74 -9.37
CA TRP A 331 -2.80 13.77 -8.51
C TRP A 331 -4.29 13.55 -8.30
N VAL A 332 -4.69 13.35 -7.05
CA VAL A 332 -6.09 13.37 -6.63
C VAL A 332 -6.32 14.67 -5.86
N ASP A 333 -7.36 15.43 -6.24
CA ASP A 333 -7.62 16.73 -5.63
C ASP A 333 -8.04 16.59 -4.16
N PRO A 334 -7.41 17.33 -3.22
CA PRO A 334 -7.67 17.21 -1.79
C PRO A 334 -9.13 17.45 -1.39
N LEU A 335 -9.73 18.51 -1.96
CA LEU A 335 -11.03 19.11 -1.70
C LEU A 335 -11.38 20.10 -2.84
N PRO A 336 -12.66 20.50 -3.04
CA PRO A 336 -13.01 21.55 -4.00
C PRO A 336 -12.31 22.89 -3.64
N ASN A 337 -11.72 23.59 -4.61
CA ASN A 337 -11.01 24.89 -4.50
C ASN A 337 -9.62 24.90 -3.80
N THR A 338 -8.76 23.91 -4.10
CA THR A 338 -7.27 23.91 -4.00
C THR A 338 -6.60 24.84 -2.99
N LEU A 339 -6.85 24.59 -1.69
CA LEU A 339 -6.11 25.18 -0.57
C LEU A 339 -4.62 24.75 -0.50
N PHE A 340 -4.21 23.81 -1.34
CA PHE A 340 -2.85 23.25 -1.43
C PHE A 340 -2.35 23.29 -2.88
N LYS A 341 -1.03 23.39 -3.05
CA LYS A 341 -0.32 23.42 -4.33
C LYS A 341 0.45 22.12 -4.58
N LYS A 342 0.80 21.88 -5.85
CA LYS A 342 1.56 20.71 -6.29
C LYS A 342 3.05 20.99 -6.25
N ASP A 343 3.82 20.12 -5.60
CA ASP A 343 5.27 20.02 -5.75
C ASP A 343 5.56 18.82 -6.65
N THR A 344 5.76 19.08 -7.94
CA THR A 344 5.95 18.04 -8.96
C THR A 344 7.27 17.31 -8.84
N LYS A 345 8.28 17.92 -8.21
CA LYS A 345 9.60 17.30 -8.02
C LYS A 345 9.57 16.27 -6.89
N ASN A 346 8.86 16.56 -5.81
CA ASN A 346 8.74 15.67 -4.67
C ASN A 346 7.50 14.76 -4.75
N GLY A 347 6.55 15.06 -5.64
CA GLY A 347 5.31 14.32 -5.82
C GLY A 347 4.36 14.47 -4.64
N VAL A 348 4.25 15.68 -4.10
CA VAL A 348 3.43 15.96 -2.91
C VAL A 348 2.58 17.22 -3.04
N TRP A 349 1.43 17.24 -2.38
CA TRP A 349 0.69 18.45 -2.07
C TRP A 349 1.36 19.22 -0.93
N TYR A 350 1.35 20.54 -1.00
CA TYR A 350 1.89 21.40 0.06
C TYR A 350 1.11 22.72 0.20
N ALA A 351 1.17 23.34 1.38
CA ALA A 351 0.58 24.64 1.67
C ALA A 351 1.55 25.78 1.31
N GLU A 352 1.03 26.86 0.73
CA GLU A 352 1.80 28.09 0.52
C GLU A 352 1.91 28.91 1.80
N VAL A 353 2.92 29.78 1.87
CA VAL A 353 3.13 30.69 3.00
C VAL A 353 1.89 31.57 3.27
N ASN A 354 1.18 31.98 2.22
CA ASN A 354 0.00 32.84 2.31
C ASN A 354 -1.31 32.09 2.09
N ALA A 355 -1.34 30.78 2.36
CA ALA A 355 -2.57 29.99 2.29
C ALA A 355 -3.63 30.56 3.26
N LEU A 356 -4.92 30.47 2.88
CA LEU A 356 -6.06 31.00 3.65
C LEU A 356 -6.11 30.46 5.09
N GLN A 357 -5.56 29.27 5.31
CA GLN A 357 -5.42 28.64 6.62
C GLN A 357 -4.61 29.47 7.61
N ARG A 358 -3.75 30.38 7.13
CA ARG A 358 -2.93 31.26 7.97
C ARG A 358 -3.78 32.18 8.84
N ASP A 359 -4.86 32.73 8.28
CA ASP A 359 -5.76 33.67 8.97
C ASP A 359 -6.51 32.99 10.11
N ALA A 360 -6.71 31.67 10.00
CA ALA A 360 -7.39 30.88 11.00
C ALA A 360 -6.49 30.51 12.19
N GLY A 361 -5.15 30.64 12.07
CA GLY A 361 -4.18 30.21 13.07
C GLY A 361 -4.37 28.76 13.54
N TYR A 362 -3.98 28.45 14.78
CA TYR A 362 -4.29 27.16 15.39
C TYR A 362 -5.78 27.08 15.77
N ASN A 363 -6.54 26.19 15.14
CA ASN A 363 -7.96 26.01 15.43
C ASN A 363 -8.33 24.55 15.70
N ASN A 364 -9.13 24.32 16.75
CA ASN A 364 -9.71 23.01 17.09
C ASN A 364 -10.66 22.45 16.00
N LEU A 365 -11.07 23.27 15.02
CA LEU A 365 -11.82 22.85 13.84
C LEU A 365 -10.98 21.90 12.97
N TYR A 366 -9.66 22.09 12.89
CA TYR A 366 -8.78 21.13 12.22
C TYR A 366 -8.77 19.78 12.95
N ASP A 367 -8.74 19.79 14.29
CA ASP A 367 -8.87 18.56 15.10
C ASP A 367 -10.22 17.84 14.89
N ILE A 368 -11.28 18.55 14.46
CA ILE A 368 -12.62 17.98 14.17
C ILE A 368 -12.75 17.54 12.71
N ALA A 369 -12.30 18.36 11.77
CA ALA A 369 -12.34 18.07 10.34
C ALA A 369 -11.41 16.90 9.97
N PHE A 370 -10.28 16.79 10.67
CA PHE A 370 -9.35 15.67 10.53
C PHE A 370 -9.59 14.56 11.56
N ASN A 371 -10.67 14.59 12.36
CA ASN A 371 -10.98 13.51 13.31
C ASN A 371 -11.29 12.16 12.60
N VAL A 372 -11.55 12.22 11.29
CA VAL A 372 -11.68 11.05 10.40
C VAL A 372 -10.33 10.56 9.85
N CYS A 373 -9.26 11.32 10.03
CA CYS A 373 -7.91 10.96 9.58
C CYS A 373 -7.19 10.10 10.61
N ASN A 374 -6.50 9.08 10.14
CA ASN A 374 -5.59 8.29 10.96
C ASN A 374 -4.24 9.02 11.06
N TYR A 375 -4.03 9.77 12.14
CA TYR A 375 -2.80 10.54 12.39
C TYR A 375 -2.30 10.41 13.84
N THR A 376 -1.04 10.79 14.05
CA THR A 376 -0.46 11.10 15.36
C THR A 376 0.17 12.49 15.31
N ARG A 377 0.46 13.08 16.48
CA ARG A 377 1.08 14.42 16.59
C ARG A 377 2.15 14.49 17.69
N PHE A 378 3.06 15.44 17.59
CA PHE A 378 3.81 15.95 18.74
C PHE A 378 3.44 17.41 18.99
N GLU A 379 3.60 17.85 20.24
CA GLU A 379 3.36 19.24 20.64
C GLU A 379 4.47 19.73 21.57
N ALA A 380 4.78 21.02 21.48
CA ALA A 380 5.69 21.73 22.38
C ALA A 380 5.09 23.09 22.75
N PHE A 381 5.08 23.41 24.04
CA PHE A 381 4.58 24.68 24.57
C PHE A 381 5.63 25.31 25.47
N PHE A 382 6.01 26.55 25.20
CA PHE A 382 7.02 27.26 25.98
C PHE A 382 6.92 28.78 25.80
N THR A 383 7.42 29.53 26.78
CA THR A 383 7.52 31.00 26.69
C THR A 383 8.93 31.39 26.30
N ALA A 384 9.07 32.16 25.22
CA ALA A 384 10.37 32.56 24.70
C ALA A 384 10.27 33.83 23.82
N PRO A 385 11.39 34.57 23.64
CA PRO A 385 11.42 35.72 22.74
C PRO A 385 11.27 35.32 21.26
N THR A 386 10.64 36.20 20.48
CA THR A 386 10.69 36.24 19.01
C THR A 386 12.07 36.64 18.49
N LYS A 387 12.27 36.69 17.16
CA LYS A 387 13.53 37.17 16.58
C LYS A 387 13.82 38.63 16.94
N SER A 388 12.77 39.43 17.17
CA SER A 388 12.86 40.82 17.62
C SER A 388 12.96 40.99 19.14
N GLY A 389 13.03 39.90 19.91
CA GLY A 389 13.13 39.94 21.37
C GLY A 389 11.81 40.06 22.13
N VAL A 390 10.65 40.05 21.44
CA VAL A 390 9.33 40.15 22.09
C VAL A 390 8.95 38.82 22.71
N ILE A 391 8.62 38.78 24.00
CA ILE A 391 8.21 37.54 24.67
C ILE A 391 6.84 37.06 24.17
N LYS A 392 6.77 35.78 23.77
CA LYS A 392 5.55 35.10 23.33
C LYS A 392 5.41 33.72 23.98
N GLU A 393 4.17 33.25 24.08
CA GLU A 393 3.86 31.85 24.37
C GLU A 393 3.82 31.10 23.04
N TRP A 394 4.76 30.20 22.82
CA TRP A 394 4.92 29.41 21.61
C TRP A 394 4.16 28.10 21.69
N ARG A 395 3.61 27.69 20.55
CA ARG A 395 3.07 26.36 20.27
C ARG A 395 3.69 25.86 18.98
N ILE A 396 4.42 24.77 19.06
CA ILE A 396 4.96 24.07 17.89
C ILE A 396 4.35 22.68 17.85
N GLU A 397 3.77 22.32 16.72
CA GLU A 397 3.16 21.01 16.53
C GLU A 397 3.65 20.38 15.23
N GLY A 398 3.76 19.07 15.24
CA GLY A 398 3.95 18.31 14.01
C GLY A 398 3.01 17.13 13.96
N TRP A 399 2.58 16.78 12.76
CA TRP A 399 1.58 15.75 12.52
C TRP A 399 2.08 14.82 11.42
N LYS A 400 1.69 13.54 11.49
CA LYS A 400 1.91 12.57 10.42
C LYS A 400 0.80 11.53 10.40
N GLY A 401 0.44 11.04 9.22
CA GLY A 401 -0.67 10.11 9.05
C GLY A 401 -1.25 10.12 7.64
N ASN A 402 -2.50 9.69 7.52
CA ASN A 402 -3.26 9.69 6.27
C ASN A 402 -4.24 10.86 6.27
N TYR A 403 -4.21 11.66 5.21
CA TYR A 403 -4.94 12.92 5.11
C TYR A 403 -5.98 12.86 3.99
N LEU A 404 -7.02 12.03 4.16
CA LEU A 404 -8.11 11.87 3.18
C LEU A 404 -7.55 11.65 1.76
N ASN A 405 -8.05 12.42 0.78
CA ASN A 405 -7.66 12.34 -0.63
C ASN A 405 -6.24 12.87 -0.92
N MET A 406 -5.57 13.48 0.07
CA MET A 406 -4.20 13.96 -0.07
C MET A 406 -3.16 12.83 0.11
N GLY A 407 -3.59 11.70 0.68
CA GLY A 407 -2.76 10.53 0.95
C GLY A 407 -1.92 10.64 2.22
N ILE A 408 -0.81 9.90 2.25
CA ILE A 408 0.11 9.83 3.40
C ILE A 408 0.91 11.13 3.47
N GLY A 409 1.03 11.72 4.66
CA GLY A 409 1.76 12.96 4.79
C GLY A 409 2.19 13.31 6.19
N GLY A 410 2.68 14.54 6.31
CA GLY A 410 3.00 15.17 7.57
C GLY A 410 3.18 16.66 7.43
N GLU A 411 3.32 17.31 8.58
CA GLU A 411 3.38 18.75 8.68
C GLU A 411 4.05 19.20 9.99
N ILE A 412 4.57 20.42 10.00
CA ILE A 412 5.10 21.10 11.19
C ILE A 412 4.61 22.55 11.16
N GLY A 413 3.85 22.95 12.18
CA GLY A 413 3.28 24.29 12.35
C GLY A 413 3.89 25.06 13.51
N LEU A 414 4.06 26.37 13.31
CA LEU A 414 4.60 27.34 14.25
C LEU A 414 3.52 28.36 14.57
N TYR A 415 3.16 28.43 15.85
CA TYR A 415 2.14 29.35 16.33
C TYR A 415 2.59 30.03 17.62
N TYR A 416 2.06 31.21 17.89
CA TYR A 416 2.27 31.88 19.15
C TYR A 416 1.10 32.76 19.58
N ARG A 417 1.16 33.25 20.81
CA ARG A 417 0.28 34.31 21.31
C ARG A 417 1.01 35.21 22.30
N SER A 418 0.43 36.36 22.61
CA SER A 418 0.96 37.22 23.66
C SER A 418 0.73 36.61 25.05
N PRO A 419 1.69 36.70 25.98
CA PRO A 419 1.47 36.31 27.37
C PRO A 419 0.29 37.08 27.97
N ASN A 420 -0.50 36.44 28.84
CA ASN A 420 -1.67 37.03 29.53
C ASN A 420 -2.82 37.52 28.62
N ALA A 421 -2.92 37.06 27.38
CA ALA A 421 -4.03 37.42 26.48
C ALA A 421 -5.40 36.79 26.84
N VAL A 422 -5.51 36.07 27.97
CA VAL A 422 -6.74 35.42 28.42
C VAL A 422 -7.60 36.42 29.19
N ASP A 423 -8.54 37.08 28.50
CA ASP A 423 -9.57 37.89 29.16
C ASP A 423 -10.72 37.00 29.64
N THR A 424 -11.02 37.07 30.94
CA THR A 424 -12.02 36.24 31.65
C THR A 424 -13.35 36.96 31.86
N THR A 425 -13.52 38.19 31.33
CA THR A 425 -14.62 39.09 31.71
C THR A 425 -15.79 39.20 30.71
N LEU A 426 -15.70 38.57 29.54
CA LEU A 426 -16.78 38.55 28.54
C LEU A 426 -17.78 37.40 28.77
N SER A 427 -18.85 37.65 29.55
CA SER A 427 -20.02 36.78 29.61
C SER A 427 -21.03 37.16 28.51
N VAL A 428 -21.15 36.30 27.49
CA VAL A 428 -22.24 36.36 26.51
C VAL A 428 -23.26 35.29 26.89
N ASP A 429 -24.55 35.61 26.91
CA ASP A 429 -25.62 34.63 27.14
C ASP A 429 -25.62 33.59 26.03
N TYR A 430 -25.44 32.33 26.43
CA TYR A 430 -25.18 31.19 25.58
C TYR A 430 -26.40 30.28 25.39
N SER A 431 -27.55 30.62 25.97
CA SER A 431 -28.73 29.75 26.01
C SER A 431 -29.28 29.31 24.65
N SER A 432 -29.04 30.07 23.57
CA SER A 432 -29.55 29.76 22.23
C SER A 432 -28.62 28.90 21.35
N ILE A 433 -27.40 28.58 21.80
CA ILE A 433 -26.36 27.93 20.98
C ILE A 433 -25.93 26.55 21.51
N TYR A 434 -26.70 25.99 22.45
CA TYR A 434 -26.53 24.66 22.99
C TYR A 434 -27.77 23.84 22.67
N ASN A 435 -27.59 22.55 22.38
CA ASN A 435 -28.71 21.63 22.26
C ASN A 435 -29.26 21.28 23.66
N ASP A 436 -30.41 20.62 23.71
CA ASP A 436 -31.11 20.23 24.95
C ASP A 436 -30.27 19.32 25.88
N ASN A 437 -29.17 18.75 25.38
CA ASN A 437 -28.19 17.98 26.13
C ASN A 437 -26.96 18.80 26.57
N ASN A 438 -27.03 20.12 26.49
CA ASN A 438 -25.97 21.05 26.89
C ASN A 438 -24.68 20.91 26.06
N VAL A 439 -24.79 20.50 24.80
CA VAL A 439 -23.69 20.41 23.83
C VAL A 439 -23.79 21.57 22.84
N ARG A 440 -22.71 22.33 22.67
CA ARG A 440 -22.64 23.55 21.85
C ARG A 440 -22.70 23.23 20.35
N TYR A 441 -23.56 23.92 19.59
CA TYR A 441 -23.71 23.75 18.14
C TYR A 441 -22.49 24.25 17.33
N PHE A 442 -21.81 25.30 17.79
CA PHE A 442 -20.66 25.91 17.10
C PHE A 442 -19.46 26.05 18.04
N LYS A 443 -18.27 25.67 17.56
CA LYS A 443 -17.05 25.59 18.40
C LYS A 443 -16.10 26.79 18.28
N SER A 444 -16.41 27.80 17.46
CA SER A 444 -15.74 29.10 17.61
C SER A 444 -16.60 30.30 17.25
N LEU A 445 -16.69 31.28 18.14
CA LEU A 445 -17.23 32.63 17.91
C LEU A 445 -16.14 33.67 18.19
N LEU A 446 -16.42 34.94 17.87
CA LEU A 446 -15.53 36.09 18.03
C LEU A 446 -14.82 36.24 19.40
N CYS A 447 -15.34 35.60 20.46
CA CYS A 447 -14.75 35.54 21.80
C CYS A 447 -13.59 34.53 21.95
N ASP A 448 -13.37 33.61 21.01
CA ASP A 448 -12.26 32.65 21.05
C ASP A 448 -10.88 33.26 20.70
N ARG A 449 -10.84 34.55 20.34
CA ARG A 449 -9.58 35.31 20.09
C ARG A 449 -8.64 35.42 21.30
N LEU A 450 -9.10 35.10 22.52
CA LEU A 450 -8.34 35.31 23.76
C LEU A 450 -7.52 34.08 24.21
N ASN A 451 -7.85 32.87 23.73
CA ASN A 451 -7.09 31.63 24.02
C ASN A 451 -6.43 31.03 22.75
N HIS A 452 -6.48 31.76 21.64
CA HIS A 452 -6.06 31.32 20.32
C HIS A 452 -4.56 31.53 20.08
N TYR A 453 -3.91 30.60 19.38
CA TYR A 453 -2.54 30.74 18.92
C TYR A 453 -2.55 31.13 17.44
N SER A 454 -2.07 32.32 17.12
CA SER A 454 -1.96 32.78 15.73
C SER A 454 -0.74 32.17 15.05
N ALA A 455 -0.81 31.99 13.73
CA ALA A 455 0.38 31.68 12.94
C ALA A 455 1.45 32.76 13.17
N VAL A 456 2.73 32.36 13.17
CA VAL A 456 3.82 33.31 13.37
C VAL A 456 3.88 34.36 12.27
N ALA A 457 4.31 35.57 12.61
CA ALA A 457 4.59 36.63 11.65
C ALA A 457 5.71 36.22 10.67
N ASP A 458 5.76 36.86 9.50
CA ASP A 458 6.78 36.58 8.47
C ASP A 458 8.21 36.68 9.01
N THR A 459 8.44 37.66 9.88
CA THR A 459 9.72 37.90 10.53
C THR A 459 10.14 36.75 11.44
N ASP A 460 9.18 35.99 11.99
CA ASP A 460 9.40 34.94 12.98
C ASP A 460 9.32 33.51 12.42
N MET A 461 9.03 33.34 11.12
CA MET A 461 9.09 32.03 10.45
C MET A 461 10.46 31.36 10.61
N MET A 462 10.47 30.04 10.73
CA MET A 462 11.71 29.27 10.92
C MET A 462 12.00 28.41 9.69
N LEU A 463 13.29 28.14 9.46
CA LEU A 463 13.71 27.18 8.46
C LEU A 463 13.38 25.77 8.96
N MET A 464 12.54 25.06 8.22
CA MET A 464 12.08 23.71 8.55
C MET A 464 12.27 22.75 7.38
N GLN A 465 12.47 21.48 7.66
CA GLN A 465 12.46 20.38 6.70
C GLN A 465 11.98 19.11 7.39
N PHE A 466 11.45 18.17 6.61
CA PHE A 466 11.25 16.82 7.09
C PHE A 466 11.18 15.81 5.95
N ASP A 467 11.58 14.60 6.28
CA ASP A 467 11.47 13.42 5.44
C ASP A 467 10.50 12.46 6.10
N LEU A 468 9.68 11.80 5.30
CA LEU A 468 8.73 10.82 5.79
C LEU A 468 9.10 9.42 5.32
N TYR A 469 9.12 8.49 6.24
CA TYR A 469 9.47 7.09 6.03
C TYR A 469 8.32 6.18 6.43
N LYS A 470 8.10 5.09 5.67
CA LYS A 470 7.24 3.97 6.06
C LYS A 470 8.06 2.96 6.87
N GLY A 471 7.84 2.92 8.18
CA GLY A 471 8.61 2.11 9.12
C GLY A 471 9.79 2.87 9.72
N SER A 472 10.94 2.21 9.86
CA SER A 472 12.14 2.78 10.47
C SER A 472 12.84 3.79 9.55
N TYR A 473 13.69 4.64 10.14
CA TYR A 473 14.58 5.55 9.41
C TYR A 473 15.64 4.74 8.65
N ASN A 474 15.32 4.41 7.39
CA ASN A 474 16.14 3.65 6.46
C ASN A 474 15.90 4.21 5.05
N PRO A 475 16.93 4.42 4.21
CA PRO A 475 16.76 4.95 2.86
C PRO A 475 15.74 4.18 2.00
N ARG A 476 15.58 2.87 2.22
CA ARG A 476 14.60 2.03 1.50
C ARG A 476 13.15 2.40 1.81
N ASN A 477 12.92 2.94 3.00
CA ASN A 477 11.59 3.27 3.51
C ASN A 477 11.14 4.68 3.13
N LEU A 478 11.95 5.45 2.39
CA LEU A 478 11.71 6.86 2.12
C LEU A 478 10.49 7.06 1.19
N LEU A 479 9.46 7.74 1.70
CA LEU A 479 8.25 8.06 0.95
C LEU A 479 8.39 9.36 0.15
N PHE A 480 8.83 10.44 0.81
CA PHE A 480 9.09 11.74 0.19
C PHE A 480 9.96 12.62 1.10
N ILE A 481 10.51 13.68 0.48
CA ILE A 481 11.34 14.69 1.14
C ILE A 481 10.63 16.04 1.05
N ARG A 482 10.59 16.78 2.16
CA ARG A 482 10.26 18.21 2.19
C ARG A 482 11.54 19.01 2.47
N PRO A 483 12.12 19.66 1.45
CA PRO A 483 13.39 20.35 1.58
C PRO A 483 13.30 21.57 2.52
N ALA A 484 14.46 22.01 3.00
CA ALA A 484 14.59 23.16 3.90
C ALA A 484 13.90 24.40 3.34
N THR A 485 12.83 24.83 4.01
CA THR A 485 12.00 25.96 3.61
C THR A 485 11.69 26.81 4.83
N THR A 486 11.84 28.13 4.71
CA THR A 486 11.39 29.07 5.75
C THR A 486 9.87 29.18 5.66
N HIS A 487 9.16 28.72 6.70
CA HIS A 487 7.70 28.69 6.72
C HIS A 487 7.17 28.84 8.14
N TRP A 488 5.86 29.13 8.25
CA TRP A 488 5.10 28.95 9.50
C TRP A 488 4.43 27.57 9.59
N TRP A 489 4.33 26.83 8.48
CA TRP A 489 3.57 25.59 8.33
C TRP A 489 4.09 24.81 7.14
N ILE A 490 5.16 24.04 7.35
CA ILE A 490 5.69 23.18 6.29
C ILE A 490 4.84 21.91 6.23
N THR A 491 4.36 21.56 5.05
CA THR A 491 3.50 20.38 4.84
C THR A 491 4.00 19.55 3.67
N GLY A 492 3.65 18.27 3.65
CA GLY A 492 3.85 17.39 2.51
C GLY A 492 2.88 16.22 2.57
N PHE A 493 2.07 16.06 1.54
CA PHE A 493 1.12 14.97 1.43
C PHE A 493 1.29 14.27 0.09
N ARG A 494 1.75 13.03 0.11
CA ARG A 494 1.93 12.24 -1.10
C ARG A 494 0.59 11.62 -1.49
N PRO A 495 0.05 11.92 -2.69
CA PRO A 495 -1.10 11.21 -3.22
C PRO A 495 -0.72 9.74 -3.37
N SER A 496 -1.21 8.91 -2.47
CA SER A 496 -0.98 7.47 -2.46
C SER A 496 -2.33 6.80 -2.20
N THR A 497 -2.56 5.66 -2.83
CA THR A 497 -3.71 4.80 -2.55
C THR A 497 -3.48 3.89 -1.36
N GLU A 498 -2.26 3.86 -0.82
CA GLU A 498 -1.91 3.10 0.37
C GLU A 498 -2.29 3.86 1.64
N ILE A 499 -2.94 3.16 2.59
CA ILE A 499 -3.20 3.65 3.94
C ILE A 499 -2.16 3.03 4.87
N VAL A 500 -1.35 3.86 5.54
CA VAL A 500 -0.33 3.39 6.49
C VAL A 500 -0.72 3.82 7.90
N ASN A 501 -0.65 2.91 8.87
CA ASN A 501 -0.91 3.30 10.26
C ASN A 501 0.01 4.48 10.65
N CYS A 502 -0.57 5.53 11.22
CA CYS A 502 0.19 6.72 11.56
C CYS A 502 1.36 6.44 12.52
N LEU A 503 1.28 5.38 13.34
CA LEU A 503 2.34 4.96 14.24
C LEU A 503 3.50 4.24 13.54
N ASP A 504 3.26 3.68 12.35
CA ASP A 504 4.31 3.04 11.55
C ASP A 504 5.07 4.04 10.67
N LEU A 505 4.67 5.31 10.67
CA LEU A 505 5.43 6.35 9.99
C LEU A 505 6.60 6.84 10.87
N THR A 506 7.73 7.14 10.25
CA THR A 506 8.83 7.87 10.90
C THR A 506 9.05 9.20 10.19
N MET A 507 8.97 10.29 10.94
CA MET A 507 9.34 11.62 10.46
C MET A 507 10.75 11.95 10.94
N VAL A 508 11.66 12.28 10.02
CA VAL A 508 12.98 12.81 10.35
C VAL A 508 13.05 14.25 9.88
N GLY A 509 13.15 15.19 10.81
CA GLY A 509 13.01 16.60 10.49
C GLY A 509 13.96 17.50 11.24
N SER A 510 13.88 18.79 10.96
CA SER A 510 14.60 19.80 11.73
C SER A 510 13.94 21.16 11.69
N ILE A 511 14.17 21.94 12.75
CA ILE A 511 13.73 23.34 12.89
C ILE A 511 14.94 24.19 13.31
N THR A 512 15.21 25.29 12.61
CA THR A 512 16.26 26.25 12.96
C THR A 512 15.67 27.43 13.74
N PHE A 513 15.98 27.51 15.02
CA PHE A 513 15.44 28.50 15.94
C PHE A 513 16.21 29.83 15.94
N PRO A 514 15.59 30.93 16.42
CA PRO A 514 16.24 32.24 16.57
C PRO A 514 17.48 32.25 17.47
N SER A 515 17.49 31.40 18.50
CA SER A 515 18.59 31.31 19.45
C SER A 515 18.68 29.91 20.05
N ARG A 516 19.82 29.60 20.67
CA ARG A 516 20.02 28.34 21.42
C ARG A 516 19.03 28.19 22.57
N ASP A 517 18.61 29.28 23.19
CA ASP A 517 17.72 29.21 24.35
C ASP A 517 16.29 28.88 23.93
N VAL A 518 15.83 29.44 22.81
CA VAL A 518 14.54 29.07 22.19
C VAL A 518 14.57 27.60 21.76
N ALA A 519 15.66 27.14 21.11
CA ALA A 519 15.83 25.75 20.71
C ALA A 519 15.78 24.78 21.91
N LYS A 520 16.47 25.12 23.01
CA LYS A 520 16.44 24.32 24.24
C LYS A 520 15.07 24.33 24.90
N ALA A 521 14.32 25.44 24.82
CA ALA A 521 12.95 25.50 25.35
C ALA A 521 12.01 24.55 24.59
N PHE A 522 12.12 24.49 23.27
CA PHE A 522 11.44 23.49 22.46
C PHE A 522 11.82 22.06 22.86
N MET A 523 13.13 21.74 22.91
CA MET A 523 13.57 20.38 23.24
C MET A 523 13.12 19.90 24.63
N ARG A 524 12.99 20.80 25.61
CA ARG A 524 12.51 20.46 26.96
C ARG A 524 11.01 20.16 27.01
N THR A 525 10.24 20.65 26.04
CA THR A 525 8.77 20.67 26.11
C THR A 525 8.11 19.82 25.03
N VAL A 526 8.85 19.47 23.97
CA VAL A 526 8.35 18.64 22.89
C VAL A 526 8.02 17.23 23.37
N LYS A 527 6.79 16.80 23.11
CA LYS A 527 6.29 15.48 23.50
C LYS A 527 5.38 14.89 22.41
N PRO A 528 5.61 13.63 22.00
CA PRO A 528 4.67 12.87 21.18
C PRO A 528 3.33 12.66 21.90
N LYS A 529 2.26 12.57 21.13
CA LYS A 529 0.91 12.23 21.59
C LYS A 529 0.45 10.90 20.99
N PRO A 530 -0.42 10.17 21.71
CA PRO A 530 -1.05 8.98 21.14
C PRO A 530 -1.94 9.33 19.94
N SER A 531 -2.14 8.36 19.05
CA SER A 531 -3.02 8.49 17.87
C SER A 531 -4.52 8.54 18.19
N SER A 532 -4.92 8.16 19.41
CA SER A 532 -6.31 8.23 19.87
C SER A 532 -6.39 8.52 21.37
N ARG A 533 -7.51 9.12 21.83
CA ARG A 533 -7.72 9.50 23.25
C ARG A 533 -7.57 8.33 24.25
N ASN A 534 -7.68 7.09 23.79
CA ASN A 534 -7.63 5.88 24.61
C ASN A 534 -6.37 5.01 24.36
N SER A 535 -5.44 5.46 23.51
CA SER A 535 -4.19 4.76 23.23
C SER A 535 -3.09 5.14 24.24
N LYS A 536 -2.37 4.15 24.78
CA LYS A 536 -1.11 4.35 25.53
C LYS A 536 0.13 4.39 24.61
N LEU A 537 -0.03 4.09 23.32
CA LEU A 537 1.05 3.95 22.36
C LEU A 537 1.27 5.28 21.63
N SER A 538 2.46 5.83 21.80
CA SER A 538 2.96 6.99 21.06
C SER A 538 4.32 6.67 20.47
N ASN A 539 4.65 7.27 19.32
CA ASN A 539 5.98 7.14 18.78
C ASN A 539 7.04 7.76 19.69
N LYS A 540 8.23 7.17 19.71
CA LYS A 540 9.40 7.77 20.34
C LYS A 540 9.81 9.02 19.57
N MET A 541 10.33 10.01 20.28
CA MET A 541 10.96 11.18 19.67
C MET A 541 12.35 11.39 20.27
N THR A 542 13.35 11.50 19.40
CA THR A 542 14.71 11.88 19.76
C THR A 542 15.01 13.24 19.15
N THR A 543 15.75 14.08 19.88
CA THR A 543 16.13 15.42 19.42
C THR A 543 17.63 15.65 19.63
N GLN A 544 18.25 16.41 18.73
CA GLN A 544 19.65 16.80 18.78
C GLN A 544 19.79 18.27 18.41
N LEU A 545 20.57 19.02 19.19
CA LEU A 545 20.84 20.44 18.95
C LEU A 545 22.24 20.67 18.39
N THR A 546 22.33 21.28 17.21
CA THR A 546 23.57 21.77 16.61
C THR A 546 23.41 23.26 16.32
N ASN A 547 24.21 24.12 16.96
CA ASN A 547 24.00 25.58 16.97
C ASN A 547 22.57 25.92 17.43
N THR A 548 21.73 26.45 16.53
CA THR A 548 20.30 26.74 16.77
C THR A 548 19.35 25.77 16.06
N LYS A 549 19.88 24.79 15.32
CA LYS A 549 19.12 23.78 14.60
C LYS A 549 18.83 22.59 15.50
N VAL A 550 17.56 22.30 15.72
CA VAL A 550 17.12 21.05 16.36
C VAL A 550 16.76 20.07 15.25
N SER A 551 17.51 18.98 15.15
CA SER A 551 17.14 17.82 14.34
C SER A 551 16.37 16.83 15.21
N PHE A 552 15.42 16.12 14.63
CA PHE A 552 14.63 15.12 15.36
C PHE A 552 14.28 13.91 14.51
N THR A 553 14.12 12.77 15.17
CA THR A 553 13.49 11.57 14.62
C THR A 553 12.28 11.26 15.46
N TRP A 554 11.10 11.20 14.84
CA TRP A 554 9.83 10.92 15.48
C TRP A 554 9.17 9.73 14.81
N GLY A 555 9.28 8.57 15.45
CA GLY A 555 8.92 7.27 14.89
C GLY A 555 9.40 6.12 15.78
N GLY A 556 9.02 4.89 15.44
CA GLY A 556 9.27 3.70 16.26
C GLY A 556 8.45 3.68 17.56
N TYR A 557 8.27 2.48 18.13
CA TYR A 557 7.49 2.28 19.36
C TYR A 557 8.38 2.43 20.61
N ASN A 558 7.83 3.02 21.68
CA ASN A 558 8.35 2.74 23.03
C ASN A 558 7.92 1.31 23.37
N LYS A 559 8.88 0.39 23.55
CA LYS A 559 8.61 -0.87 24.25
C LYS A 559 8.41 -0.60 25.73
#